data_AF-A0A2G1ZZ24-F1
#
_entry.id   AF-A0A2G1ZZ24-F1
#
_cell.length_a   1.000
_cell.length_b   1.000
_cell.length_c   1.000
_cell.angle_alpha   90.00
_cell.angle_beta   90.00
_cell.angle_gamma   90.00
#
_symmetry.space_group_name_H-M   'P 1'
#
loop_
_entity.id
_entity.type
_entity.pdbx_description
1 polymer ?
#
loop_
_entity_poly.entity_id
_entity_poly.type
_entity_poly.pdbx_seq_one_letter_code
_entity_poly.pdbx_strand_id
1 'polypeptide(L)'
;MINMDTFQKGSIVHGLVILTSLAVLAAIVWYSRKKAKKGKSSAAAFRQCLGLTVLVFQMMHTMYWLVWRDGGFNWKESLPIHVCDLAGLLAAAALLFPARRLVAVFYFWGVGLSSLAFIIPVIEEGPGYVVFWSFWVSHFIIVGGALFFVLAEGFRPTGKDLGLALIVSAVYGLAIFAVNSKLGSNYGYIGEHSPATAFFGPWPARIPLIFAAGVLLQFFAWLPFLLHDRWRTHLAASS
;
A
#
# COMPACT_ATOMS: atom_id res chain seq x y z
N MET A 1 1.62 -28.43 11.81
CA MET A 1 1.15 -28.64 10.42
C MET A 1 0.61 -27.31 9.92
N ILE A 2 0.93 -26.89 8.70
CA ILE A 2 0.39 -25.65 8.12
C ILE A 2 -1.09 -25.90 7.78
N ASN A 3 -2.00 -25.06 8.28
CA ASN A 3 -3.40 -25.10 7.91
C ASN A 3 -3.56 -24.45 6.53
N MET A 4 -4.13 -25.19 5.57
CA MET A 4 -4.31 -24.71 4.20
C MET A 4 -5.60 -23.92 4.03
N ASP A 5 -6.59 -24.11 4.89
CA ASP A 5 -7.93 -23.54 4.71
C ASP A 5 -8.11 -22.22 5.45
N THR A 6 -7.44 -22.04 6.59
CA THR A 6 -7.58 -20.84 7.41
C THR A 6 -6.24 -20.17 7.70
N PHE A 7 -6.24 -18.85 7.65
CA PHE A 7 -5.12 -18.02 8.05
C PHE A 7 -5.39 -17.42 9.43
N GLN A 8 -4.35 -17.43 10.27
CA GLN A 8 -4.38 -16.79 11.57
C GLN A 8 -3.26 -15.77 11.70
N LYS A 9 -3.61 -14.54 12.09
CA LYS A 9 -2.64 -13.49 12.42
C LYS A 9 -1.69 -13.97 13.52
N GLY A 10 -0.39 -13.82 13.29
CA GLY A 10 0.66 -14.24 14.24
C GLY A 10 1.05 -15.72 14.13
N SER A 11 0.46 -16.48 13.22
CA SER A 11 0.88 -17.84 12.91
C SER A 11 2.26 -17.91 12.25
N ILE A 12 2.82 -19.12 12.17
CA ILE A 12 4.07 -19.38 11.42
C ILE A 12 3.92 -18.95 9.95
N VAL A 13 2.75 -19.18 9.34
CA VAL A 13 2.47 -18.75 7.96
C VAL A 13 2.58 -17.24 7.83
N HIS A 14 2.05 -16.48 8.80
CA HIS A 14 2.17 -15.02 8.82
C HIS A 14 3.63 -14.58 8.83
N GLY A 15 4.45 -15.19 9.71
CA GLY A 15 5.88 -14.92 9.78
C GLY A 15 6.62 -15.26 8.49
N LEU A 16 6.31 -16.40 7.86
CA LEU A 16 6.90 -16.81 6.58
C LEU A 16 6.58 -15.82 5.47
N VAL A 17 5.33 -15.35 5.35
CA VAL A 17 4.96 -14.36 4.33
C VAL A 17 5.74 -13.06 4.51
N ILE A 18 5.89 -12.57 5.75
CA ILE A 18 6.67 -11.36 6.04
C ILE A 18 8.14 -11.57 5.66
N LEU A 19 8.74 -12.68 6.08
CA LEU A 19 10.15 -12.98 5.79
C LEU A 19 10.41 -13.12 4.28
N THR A 20 9.54 -13.83 3.56
CA THR A 20 9.61 -13.95 2.11
C THR A 20 9.46 -12.60 1.43
N SER A 21 8.52 -11.76 1.87
CA SER A 21 8.33 -10.40 1.35
C SER A 21 9.60 -9.55 1.53
N LEU A 22 10.22 -9.59 2.71
CA LEU A 22 11.46 -8.87 2.98
C LEU A 22 12.63 -9.40 2.14
N ALA A 23 12.78 -10.72 2.02
CA ALA A 23 13.82 -11.35 1.22
C ALA A 23 13.69 -10.98 -0.28
N VAL A 24 12.48 -11.03 -0.82
CA VAL A 24 12.20 -10.64 -2.21
C VAL A 24 12.46 -9.15 -2.42
N LEU A 25 12.02 -8.28 -1.51
CA LEU A 25 12.32 -6.84 -1.57
C LEU A 25 13.84 -6.58 -1.57
N ALA A 26 14.58 -7.24 -0.68
CA ALA A 26 16.02 -7.11 -0.59
C ALA A 26 16.72 -7.55 -1.90
N ALA A 27 16.27 -8.66 -2.50
CA ALA A 27 16.77 -9.13 -3.79
C ALA A 27 16.48 -8.13 -4.93
N ILE A 28 15.27 -7.58 -4.99
CA ILE A 28 14.88 -6.56 -5.98
C ILE A 28 15.73 -5.30 -5.82
N VAL A 29 15.88 -4.79 -4.59
CA VAL A 29 16.70 -3.61 -4.30
C VAL A 29 18.16 -3.84 -4.67
N TRP A 30 18.73 -4.99 -4.28
CA TRP A 30 20.11 -5.36 -4.61
C TRP A 30 20.31 -5.41 -6.14
N TYR A 31 19.40 -6.07 -6.85
CA TYR A 31 19.51 -6.20 -8.30
C TYR A 31 19.32 -4.86 -9.02
N SER A 32 18.40 -4.02 -8.55
CA SER A 32 18.24 -2.65 -9.07
C SER A 32 19.51 -1.82 -8.90
N ARG A 33 20.12 -1.85 -7.71
CA ARG A 33 21.40 -1.17 -7.46
C ARG A 33 22.52 -1.71 -8.36
N LYS A 34 22.54 -3.02 -8.64
CA LYS A 34 23.48 -3.62 -9.61
C LYS A 34 23.23 -3.12 -11.03
N LYS A 35 21.98 -2.96 -11.45
CA LYS A 35 21.61 -2.39 -12.75
C LYS A 35 21.96 -0.91 -12.86
N ALA A 36 21.78 -0.14 -11.78
CA ALA A 36 22.18 1.27 -11.72
C ALA A 36 23.68 1.46 -11.94
N LYS A 37 24.53 0.57 -11.40
CA LYS A 37 25.98 0.56 -11.67
C LYS A 37 26.34 0.31 -13.14
N LYS A 38 25.49 -0.42 -13.90
CA LYS A 38 25.68 -0.65 -15.33
C LYS A 38 25.23 0.54 -16.20
N GLY A 39 24.43 1.45 -15.65
CA GLY A 39 23.99 2.68 -16.32
C GLY A 39 22.51 2.97 -16.12
N LYS A 40 22.15 4.25 -16.31
CA LYS A 40 20.79 4.78 -16.08
C LYS A 40 19.72 4.06 -16.90
N SER A 41 20.01 3.73 -18.17
CA SER A 41 19.08 3.00 -19.04
C SER A 41 18.78 1.58 -18.53
N SER A 42 19.79 0.87 -18.02
CA SER A 42 19.61 -0.49 -17.50
C SER A 42 18.75 -0.51 -16.22
N ALA A 43 18.94 0.48 -15.33
CA ALA A 43 18.09 0.66 -14.15
C ALA A 43 16.65 1.02 -14.54
N ALA A 44 16.48 1.96 -15.47
CA ALA A 44 15.16 2.36 -15.96
C ALA A 44 14.41 1.18 -16.60
N ALA A 45 15.06 0.38 -17.43
CA ALA A 45 14.46 -0.80 -18.06
C ALA A 45 14.03 -1.85 -17.02
N PHE A 46 14.86 -2.10 -15.99
CA PHE A 46 14.47 -3.01 -14.91
C PHE A 46 13.26 -2.49 -14.12
N ARG A 47 13.27 -1.20 -13.75
CA ARG A 47 12.15 -0.55 -13.05
C ARG A 47 10.86 -0.58 -13.88
N GLN A 48 10.95 -0.32 -15.18
CA GLN A 48 9.81 -0.40 -16.10
C GLN A 48 9.29 -1.84 -16.25
N CYS A 49 10.17 -2.84 -16.28
CA CYS A 49 9.78 -4.25 -16.29
C CYS A 49 9.01 -4.63 -15.00
N LEU A 50 9.46 -4.14 -13.83
CA LEU A 50 8.69 -4.27 -12.59
C LEU A 50 7.32 -3.56 -12.72
N GLY A 51 7.29 -2.34 -13.27
CA GLY A 51 6.06 -1.59 -13.49
C GLY A 51 5.05 -2.30 -14.39
N LEU A 52 5.51 -2.91 -15.48
CA LEU A 52 4.67 -3.72 -16.38
C LEU A 52 4.16 -4.99 -15.68
N THR A 53 5.03 -5.68 -14.93
CA THR A 53 4.65 -6.85 -14.13
C THR A 53 3.55 -6.49 -13.11
N VAL A 54 3.73 -5.37 -12.40
CA VAL A 54 2.74 -4.87 -11.44
C VAL A 54 1.44 -4.47 -12.13
N LEU A 55 1.51 -3.82 -13.29
CA LEU A 55 0.31 -3.45 -14.06
C LEU A 55 -0.49 -4.68 -14.49
N VAL A 56 0.18 -5.71 -15.01
CA VAL A 56 -0.46 -6.98 -15.40
C VAL A 56 -1.08 -7.65 -14.19
N PHE A 57 -0.36 -7.72 -13.06
CA PHE A 57 -0.90 -8.26 -11.82
C PHE A 57 -2.15 -7.49 -11.38
N GLN A 58 -2.12 -6.16 -11.39
CA GLN A 58 -3.26 -5.34 -10.96
C GLN A 58 -4.47 -5.53 -11.90
N MET A 59 -4.25 -5.66 -13.20
CA MET A 59 -5.31 -5.99 -14.15
C MET A 59 -5.91 -7.36 -13.84
N MET A 60 -5.08 -8.38 -13.60
CA MET A 60 -5.56 -9.72 -13.23
C MET A 60 -6.31 -9.72 -11.90
N HIS A 61 -5.80 -9.01 -10.89
CA HIS A 61 -6.43 -8.82 -9.59
C HIS A 61 -7.82 -8.21 -9.76
N THR A 62 -7.93 -7.08 -10.47
CA THR A 62 -9.21 -6.42 -10.72
C THR A 62 -10.16 -7.32 -11.52
N MET A 63 -9.69 -8.02 -12.55
CA MET A 63 -10.54 -8.93 -13.31
C MET A 63 -11.04 -10.10 -12.46
N TYR A 64 -10.23 -10.64 -11.55
CA TYR A 64 -10.65 -11.68 -10.61
C TYR A 64 -11.84 -11.20 -9.77
N TRP A 65 -11.74 -10.03 -9.14
CA TRP A 65 -12.81 -9.47 -8.30
C TRP A 65 -14.07 -9.09 -9.07
N LEU A 66 -13.94 -8.74 -10.36
CA LEU A 66 -15.06 -8.39 -11.23
C LEU A 66 -15.77 -9.59 -11.84
N VAL A 67 -15.06 -10.68 -12.18
CA VAL A 67 -15.58 -11.76 -13.03
C VAL A 67 -15.55 -13.13 -12.35
N TRP A 68 -14.48 -13.44 -11.63
CA TRP A 68 -14.20 -14.81 -11.17
C TRP A 68 -14.37 -15.04 -9.68
N ARG A 69 -14.71 -14.00 -8.92
CA ARG A 69 -15.01 -14.13 -7.51
C ARG A 69 -16.24 -15.03 -7.30
N ASP A 70 -16.16 -15.92 -6.33
CA ASP A 70 -17.30 -16.69 -5.85
C ASP A 70 -18.45 -15.75 -5.44
N GLY A 71 -19.65 -16.00 -5.97
CA GLY A 71 -20.81 -15.13 -5.81
C GLY A 71 -20.97 -14.04 -6.89
N GLY A 72 -20.00 -13.94 -7.81
CA GLY A 72 -20.05 -13.02 -8.94
C GLY A 72 -19.81 -11.56 -8.58
N PHE A 73 -20.11 -10.67 -9.53
CA PHE A 73 -19.91 -9.25 -9.37
C PHE A 73 -20.89 -8.64 -8.33
N ASN A 74 -20.34 -7.91 -7.36
CA ASN A 74 -21.12 -7.18 -6.36
C ASN A 74 -20.66 -5.72 -6.30
N TRP A 75 -21.55 -4.77 -6.60
CA TRP A 75 -21.27 -3.33 -6.55
C TRP A 75 -20.77 -2.82 -5.19
N LYS A 76 -20.96 -3.57 -4.11
CA LYS A 76 -20.51 -3.21 -2.75
C LYS A 76 -19.08 -3.63 -2.43
N GLU A 77 -18.52 -4.57 -3.20
CA GLU A 77 -17.25 -5.22 -2.86
C GLU A 77 -16.30 -5.41 -4.07
N SER A 78 -16.82 -5.49 -5.29
CA SER A 78 -16.04 -5.83 -6.49
C SER A 78 -15.41 -4.62 -7.21
N LEU A 79 -15.86 -3.39 -6.96
CA LEU A 79 -15.26 -2.21 -7.58
C LEU A 79 -13.81 -2.01 -7.08
N PRO A 80 -12.85 -1.75 -7.99
CA PRO A 80 -11.43 -1.58 -7.66
C PRO A 80 -11.14 -0.17 -7.11
N ILE A 81 -11.88 0.22 -6.09
CA ILE A 81 -11.84 1.56 -5.50
C ILE A 81 -11.42 1.53 -4.03
N HIS A 82 -10.97 0.38 -3.51
CA HIS A 82 -10.26 0.39 -2.24
C HIS A 82 -8.93 1.14 -2.39
N VAL A 83 -8.46 1.71 -1.28
CA VAL A 83 -7.19 2.44 -1.25
C VAL A 83 -6.02 1.56 -1.71
N CYS A 84 -6.05 0.24 -1.40
CA CYS A 84 -5.05 -0.71 -1.86
C CYS A 84 -5.11 -0.93 -3.39
N ASP A 85 -6.29 -1.03 -4.00
CA ASP A 85 -6.44 -1.15 -5.46
C ASP A 85 -5.82 0.05 -6.16
N LEU A 86 -6.17 1.24 -5.70
CA LEU A 86 -5.65 2.49 -6.24
C LEU A 86 -4.14 2.62 -5.97
N ALA A 87 -3.66 2.21 -4.80
CA ALA A 87 -2.23 2.18 -4.48
C ALA A 87 -1.45 1.21 -5.38
N GLY A 88 -2.04 0.07 -5.77
CA GLY A 88 -1.46 -0.86 -6.73
C GLY A 88 -1.32 -0.24 -8.12
N LEU A 89 -2.34 0.51 -8.58
CA LEU A 89 -2.26 1.29 -9.82
C LEU A 89 -1.21 2.41 -9.73
N LEU A 90 -1.12 3.10 -8.59
CA LEU A 90 -0.06 4.10 -8.35
C LEU A 90 1.32 3.46 -8.34
N ALA A 91 1.46 2.22 -7.84
CA ALA A 91 2.72 1.47 -7.87
C ALA A 91 3.16 1.20 -9.31
N ALA A 92 2.28 0.66 -10.15
CA ALA A 92 2.54 0.47 -11.58
C ALA A 92 2.94 1.79 -12.26
N ALA A 93 2.12 2.83 -12.06
CA ALA A 93 2.35 4.14 -12.68
C ALA A 93 3.67 4.77 -12.23
N ALA A 94 4.03 4.69 -10.94
CA ALA A 94 5.28 5.21 -10.42
C ALA A 94 6.49 4.46 -11.00
N LEU A 95 6.42 3.12 -11.07
CA LEU A 95 7.48 2.28 -11.64
C LEU A 95 7.66 2.49 -13.15
N LEU A 96 6.61 2.84 -13.89
CA LEU A 96 6.71 3.18 -15.30
C LEU A 96 7.19 4.64 -15.49
N PHE A 97 6.57 5.56 -14.76
CA PHE A 97 6.70 7.01 -14.92
C PHE A 97 6.95 7.68 -13.54
N PRO A 98 8.21 7.77 -13.07
CA PRO A 98 8.54 8.14 -11.68
C PRO A 98 8.45 9.65 -11.43
N ALA A 99 7.29 10.26 -11.69
CA ALA A 99 7.06 11.65 -11.37
C ALA A 99 7.07 11.83 -9.84
N ARG A 100 7.78 12.85 -9.32
CA ARG A 100 7.95 13.07 -7.88
C ARG A 100 6.61 13.05 -7.12
N ARG A 101 5.60 13.76 -7.64
CA ARG A 101 4.27 13.85 -7.00
C ARG A 101 3.56 12.49 -6.94
N LEU A 102 3.71 11.68 -7.98
CA LEU A 102 3.16 10.33 -8.05
C LEU A 102 3.83 9.40 -7.04
N VAL A 103 5.17 9.41 -7.01
CA VAL A 103 5.96 8.63 -6.05
C VAL A 103 5.66 9.07 -4.61
N ALA A 104 5.45 10.36 -4.37
CA ALA A 104 5.06 10.89 -3.06
C ALA A 104 3.74 10.31 -2.56
N VAL A 105 2.67 10.43 -3.35
CA VAL A 105 1.35 9.88 -2.97
C VAL A 105 1.45 8.37 -2.79
N PHE A 106 2.09 7.67 -3.73
CA PHE A 106 2.29 6.23 -3.65
C PHE A 106 3.05 5.82 -2.37
N TYR A 107 4.12 6.53 -2.03
CA TYR A 107 4.92 6.26 -0.84
C TYR A 107 4.08 6.35 0.43
N PHE A 108 3.31 7.43 0.59
CA PHE A 108 2.51 7.65 1.79
C PHE A 108 1.32 6.70 1.90
N TRP A 109 0.68 6.35 0.78
CA TRP A 109 -0.37 5.33 0.78
C TRP A 109 0.21 3.94 1.06
N GLY A 110 1.35 3.60 0.45
CA GLY A 110 1.97 2.30 0.63
C GLY A 110 2.53 2.08 2.02
N VAL A 111 3.46 2.94 2.45
CA VAL A 111 4.10 2.79 3.78
C VAL A 111 3.15 3.22 4.89
N GLY A 112 2.43 4.32 4.72
CA GLY A 112 1.53 4.83 5.77
C GLY A 112 0.29 3.97 5.94
N LEU A 113 -0.49 3.78 4.88
CA LEU A 113 -1.82 3.16 5.00
C LEU A 113 -1.78 1.64 4.81
N SER A 114 -1.07 1.13 3.80
CA SER A 114 -1.11 -0.29 3.42
C SER A 114 -0.19 -1.20 4.24
N SER A 115 0.80 -0.68 4.97
CA SER A 115 1.63 -1.48 5.88
C SER A 115 0.84 -2.15 6.99
N LEU A 116 -0.33 -1.61 7.36
CA LEU A 116 -1.21 -2.21 8.36
C LEU A 116 -1.65 -3.63 7.97
N ALA A 117 -1.73 -3.98 6.68
CA ALA A 117 -2.07 -5.32 6.25
C ALA A 117 -1.06 -6.40 6.70
N PHE A 118 0.21 -6.02 6.91
CA PHE A 118 1.24 -6.92 7.45
C PHE A 118 1.25 -6.99 8.98
N ILE A 119 0.57 -6.07 9.66
CA ILE A 119 0.54 -6.02 11.14
C ILE A 119 -0.80 -6.58 11.65
N ILE A 120 -1.89 -6.14 11.03
CA ILE A 120 -3.27 -6.46 11.34
C ILE A 120 -3.98 -6.88 10.04
N PRO A 121 -3.62 -8.03 9.45
CA PRO A 121 -4.32 -8.56 8.29
C PRO A 121 -5.80 -8.81 8.60
N VAL A 122 -6.65 -8.54 7.62
CA VAL A 122 -8.11 -8.75 7.67
C VAL A 122 -8.56 -9.98 6.89
N ILE A 123 -7.62 -10.70 6.28
CA ILE A 123 -7.88 -11.94 5.55
C ILE A 123 -8.00 -13.11 6.52
N GLU A 124 -8.91 -14.04 6.25
CA GLU A 124 -9.15 -15.24 7.07
C GLU A 124 -8.86 -16.53 6.31
N GLU A 125 -8.86 -16.48 4.98
CA GLU A 125 -8.61 -17.61 4.10
C GLU A 125 -7.15 -18.03 4.12
N GLY A 126 -6.90 -19.34 4.16
CA GLY A 126 -5.56 -19.91 4.19
C GLY A 126 -4.89 -20.04 2.81
N PRO A 127 -3.64 -20.56 2.78
CA PRO A 127 -2.84 -20.70 1.56
C PRO A 127 -3.44 -21.58 0.45
N GLY A 128 -4.47 -22.36 0.74
CA GLY A 128 -5.22 -23.15 -0.24
C GLY A 128 -6.08 -22.32 -1.19
N TYR A 129 -6.35 -21.05 -0.86
CA TYR A 129 -7.22 -20.18 -1.63
C TYR A 129 -6.45 -19.13 -2.43
N VAL A 130 -6.94 -18.81 -3.63
CA VAL A 130 -6.34 -17.76 -4.50
C VAL A 130 -6.36 -16.39 -3.82
N VAL A 131 -7.42 -16.08 -3.06
CA VAL A 131 -7.58 -14.80 -2.36
C VAL A 131 -6.45 -14.55 -1.37
N PHE A 132 -5.91 -15.59 -0.72
CA PHE A 132 -4.74 -15.50 0.17
C PHE A 132 -3.53 -14.93 -0.56
N TRP A 133 -3.15 -15.55 -1.67
CA TRP A 133 -1.99 -15.13 -2.44
C TRP A 133 -2.20 -13.75 -3.08
N SER A 134 -3.41 -13.50 -3.58
CA SER A 134 -3.81 -12.21 -4.14
C SER A 134 -3.63 -11.08 -3.12
N PHE A 135 -4.10 -11.28 -1.89
CA PHE A 135 -3.96 -10.31 -0.80
C PHE A 135 -2.50 -10.02 -0.48
N TRP A 136 -1.67 -11.04 -0.25
CA TRP A 136 -0.28 -10.85 0.16
C TRP A 136 0.60 -10.29 -0.96
N VAL A 137 0.42 -10.73 -2.20
CA VAL A 137 1.16 -10.20 -3.36
C VAL A 137 0.77 -8.74 -3.62
N SER A 138 -0.52 -8.41 -3.55
CA SER A 138 -1.00 -7.02 -3.70
C SER A 138 -0.38 -6.08 -2.65
N HIS A 139 -0.41 -6.48 -1.38
CA HIS A 139 0.19 -5.67 -0.31
C HIS A 139 1.72 -5.62 -0.39
N PHE A 140 2.38 -6.69 -0.82
CA PHE A 140 3.81 -6.68 -1.10
C PHE A 140 4.16 -5.68 -2.21
N ILE A 141 3.40 -5.65 -3.31
CA ILE A 141 3.61 -4.70 -4.40
C ILE A 141 3.50 -3.26 -3.91
N ILE A 142 2.48 -2.98 -3.10
CA ILE A 142 2.21 -1.63 -2.60
C ILE A 142 3.31 -1.18 -1.63
N VAL A 143 3.55 -1.96 -0.56
CA VAL A 143 4.52 -1.60 0.49
C VAL A 143 5.95 -1.73 -0.02
N GLY A 144 6.27 -2.85 -0.67
CA GLY A 144 7.58 -3.12 -1.25
C GLY A 144 7.93 -2.17 -2.40
N GLY A 145 6.97 -1.80 -3.25
CA GLY A 145 7.17 -0.80 -4.29
C GLY A 145 7.43 0.60 -3.71
N ALA A 146 6.71 1.01 -2.66
CA ALA A 146 6.97 2.27 -1.98
C ALA A 146 8.36 2.29 -1.33
N LEU A 147 8.74 1.22 -0.65
CA LEU A 147 10.08 1.06 -0.08
C LEU A 147 11.17 0.98 -1.15
N PHE A 148 10.89 0.37 -2.30
CA PHE A 148 11.81 0.33 -3.44
C PHE A 148 12.23 1.74 -3.89
N PHE A 149 11.29 2.69 -3.95
CA PHE A 149 11.64 4.07 -4.30
C PHE A 149 12.60 4.72 -3.30
N VAL A 150 12.43 4.45 -2.00
CA VAL A 150 13.34 4.96 -0.97
C VAL A 150 14.70 4.25 -1.01
N LEU A 151 14.69 2.92 -1.09
CA LEU A 151 15.87 2.09 -0.90
C LEU A 151 16.72 1.96 -2.17
N ALA A 152 16.14 2.00 -3.36
CA ALA A 152 16.84 1.81 -4.63
C ALA A 152 16.89 3.08 -5.49
N GLU A 153 15.79 3.84 -5.56
CA GLU A 153 15.69 5.02 -6.45
C GLU A 153 16.05 6.34 -5.75
N GLY A 154 16.34 6.31 -4.45
CA GLY A 154 16.78 7.49 -3.69
C GLY A 154 15.67 8.52 -3.43
N PHE A 155 14.40 8.12 -3.51
CA PHE A 155 13.29 8.98 -3.13
C PHE A 155 13.36 9.33 -1.64
N ARG A 156 13.31 10.62 -1.33
CA ARG A 156 13.30 11.14 0.04
C ARG A 156 12.03 11.96 0.27
N PRO A 157 11.07 11.46 1.09
CA PRO A 157 9.84 12.17 1.39
C PRO A 157 10.11 13.48 2.15
N THR A 158 9.36 14.53 1.82
CA THR A 158 9.41 15.84 2.49
C THR A 158 8.04 16.20 3.07
N GLY A 159 7.98 17.25 3.91
CA GLY A 159 6.71 17.76 4.42
C GLY A 159 5.74 18.23 3.32
N LYS A 160 6.26 18.71 2.17
CA LYS A 160 5.44 19.07 1.00
C LYS A 160 4.81 17.83 0.35
N ASP A 161 5.55 16.73 0.30
CA ASP A 161 5.07 15.45 -0.22
C ASP A 161 3.99 14.87 0.71
N LEU A 162 4.18 14.98 2.03
CA LEU A 162 3.16 14.61 3.03
C LEU A 162 1.89 15.45 2.84
N GLY A 163 2.01 16.77 2.74
CA GLY A 163 0.86 17.65 2.51
C GLY A 163 0.07 17.29 1.25
N LEU A 164 0.76 16.97 0.15
CA LEU A 164 0.12 16.47 -1.08
C LEU A 164 -0.62 15.14 -0.83
N ALA A 165 0.03 14.17 -0.19
CA ALA A 165 -0.59 12.88 0.08
C ALA A 165 -1.83 13.00 0.99
N LEU A 166 -1.78 13.88 2.01
CA LEU A 166 -2.92 14.18 2.88
C LEU A 166 -4.10 14.79 2.11
N ILE A 167 -3.84 15.72 1.19
CA ILE A 167 -4.88 16.30 0.32
C ILE A 167 -5.50 15.19 -0.55
N VAL A 168 -4.68 14.35 -1.18
CA VAL A 168 -5.17 13.26 -2.03
C VAL A 168 -5.96 12.24 -1.21
N SER A 169 -5.51 11.90 0.00
CA SER A 169 -6.26 11.05 0.94
C SER A 169 -7.58 11.67 1.37
N ALA A 170 -7.65 12.98 1.60
CA ALA A 170 -8.89 13.68 1.93
C ALA A 170 -9.89 13.62 0.77
N VAL A 171 -9.44 13.91 -0.45
CA VAL A 171 -10.27 13.83 -1.66
C VAL A 171 -10.79 12.41 -1.87
N TYR A 172 -9.91 11.40 -1.76
CA TYR A 172 -10.29 9.99 -1.82
C TYR A 172 -11.33 9.65 -0.74
N GLY A 173 -11.07 10.04 0.52
CA GLY A 173 -11.96 9.75 1.65
C GLY A 173 -13.35 10.36 1.47
N LEU A 174 -13.44 11.60 0.98
CA LEU A 174 -14.72 12.26 0.68
C LEU A 174 -15.46 11.55 -0.46
N ALA A 175 -14.75 11.17 -1.53
CA ALA A 175 -15.35 10.45 -2.65
C ALA A 175 -15.89 9.08 -2.21
N ILE A 176 -15.10 8.32 -1.45
CA ILE A 176 -15.50 7.00 -0.95
C ILE A 176 -16.61 7.09 0.10
N PHE A 177 -16.60 8.11 0.95
CA PHE A 177 -17.71 8.35 1.87
C PHE A 177 -19.03 8.56 1.11
N ALA A 178 -19.01 9.34 0.02
CA ALA A 178 -20.18 9.55 -0.83
C ALA A 178 -20.62 8.25 -1.53
N VAL A 179 -19.68 7.44 -2.03
CA VAL A 179 -19.98 6.13 -2.62
C VAL A 179 -20.62 5.20 -1.59
N ASN A 180 -19.99 5.04 -0.42
CA ASN A 180 -20.48 4.17 0.64
C ASN A 180 -21.85 4.59 1.16
N SER A 181 -22.10 5.91 1.29
CA SER A 181 -23.41 6.43 1.72
C SER A 181 -24.51 6.13 0.72
N LYS A 182 -24.20 6.08 -0.59
CA LYS A 182 -25.17 5.79 -1.66
C LYS A 182 -25.40 4.29 -1.86
N LEU A 183 -24.34 3.50 -1.80
CA LEU A 183 -24.40 2.06 -2.12
C LEU A 183 -24.61 1.18 -0.88
N GLY A 184 -24.48 1.73 0.33
CA GLY A 184 -24.40 0.93 1.56
C GLY A 184 -23.26 -0.08 1.50
N SER A 185 -22.11 0.35 0.94
CA SER A 185 -20.88 -0.43 0.75
C SER A 185 -19.83 -0.10 1.81
N ASN A 186 -18.72 -0.84 1.81
CA ASN A 186 -17.61 -0.65 2.76
C ASN A 186 -16.24 -0.46 2.07
N TYR A 187 -16.21 0.34 1.00
CA TYR A 187 -14.96 0.70 0.35
C TYR A 187 -14.06 1.50 1.29
N GLY A 188 -12.76 1.21 1.25
CA GLY A 188 -11.77 1.84 2.13
C GLY A 188 -11.99 1.63 3.63
N TYR A 189 -12.87 0.69 4.04
CA TYR A 189 -13.24 0.42 5.43
C TYR A 189 -13.93 1.59 6.18
N ILE A 190 -14.45 2.57 5.44
CA ILE A 190 -15.17 3.75 6.00
C ILE A 190 -16.70 3.68 5.80
N GLY A 191 -17.24 2.52 5.41
CA GLY A 191 -18.68 2.31 5.28
C GLY A 191 -19.40 2.22 6.63
N GLU A 192 -20.73 2.22 6.59
CA GLU A 192 -21.58 2.08 7.78
C GLU A 192 -21.37 0.73 8.48
N HIS A 193 -21.36 -0.35 7.71
CA HIS A 193 -21.10 -1.71 8.18
C HIS A 193 -19.63 -2.09 7.97
N SER A 194 -18.76 -1.63 8.88
CA SER A 194 -17.32 -1.91 8.86
C SER A 194 -16.85 -2.43 10.22
N PRO A 195 -16.76 -3.77 10.41
CA PRO A 195 -16.23 -4.35 11.65
C PRO A 195 -14.82 -3.84 11.98
N ALA A 196 -14.00 -3.66 10.94
CA ALA A 196 -12.63 -3.18 11.05
C ALA A 196 -12.50 -1.77 11.65
N THR A 197 -13.54 -0.93 11.60
CA THR A 197 -13.51 0.44 12.14
C THR A 197 -14.61 0.72 13.17
N ALA A 198 -15.40 -0.30 13.54
CA ALA A 198 -16.49 -0.18 14.50
C ALA A 198 -16.03 0.32 15.89
N PHE A 199 -14.80 0.01 16.28
CA PHE A 199 -14.23 0.43 17.56
C PHE A 199 -14.05 1.96 17.69
N PHE A 200 -14.07 2.72 16.58
CA PHE A 200 -14.04 4.19 16.61
C PHE A 200 -15.41 4.82 16.94
N GLY A 201 -16.47 4.03 17.09
CA GLY A 201 -17.82 4.49 17.41
C GLY A 201 -18.81 4.40 16.24
N PRO A 202 -19.99 5.03 16.36
CA PRO A 202 -21.06 4.93 15.38
C PRO A 202 -20.72 5.66 14.08
N TRP A 203 -21.21 5.12 12.96
CA TRP A 203 -21.17 5.81 11.68
C TRP A 203 -22.32 6.83 11.60
N PRO A 204 -22.13 8.03 11.00
CA PRO A 204 -20.92 8.55 10.36
C PRO A 204 -19.95 9.29 11.30
N ALA A 205 -20.26 9.40 12.60
CA ALA A 205 -19.45 10.15 13.56
C ALA A 205 -18.00 9.67 13.70
N ARG A 206 -17.71 8.40 13.38
CA ARG A 206 -16.35 7.84 13.38
C ARG A 206 -15.45 8.27 12.21
N ILE A 207 -16.00 8.85 11.14
CA ILE A 207 -15.24 9.18 9.92
C ILE A 207 -14.06 10.13 10.19
N PRO A 208 -14.21 11.22 10.97
CA PRO A 208 -13.09 12.09 11.32
C PRO A 208 -11.99 11.37 12.10
N LEU A 209 -12.33 10.40 12.96
CA LEU A 209 -11.36 9.62 13.73
C LEU A 209 -10.56 8.67 12.83
N ILE A 210 -11.22 8.01 11.87
CA ILE A 210 -10.53 7.18 10.87
C ILE A 210 -9.58 8.05 10.02
N PHE A 211 -10.04 9.24 9.61
CA PHE A 211 -9.19 10.16 8.86
C PHE A 211 -7.97 10.61 9.69
N ALA A 212 -8.18 10.97 10.96
CA ALA A 212 -7.09 11.32 11.88
C ALA A 212 -6.09 10.18 12.06
N ALA A 213 -6.54 8.93 12.19
CA ALA A 213 -5.67 7.76 12.21
C ALA A 213 -4.85 7.63 10.91
N GLY A 214 -5.48 7.83 9.75
CA GLY A 214 -4.80 7.86 8.45
C GLY A 214 -3.76 8.98 8.32
N VAL A 215 -4.02 10.17 8.89
CA VAL A 215 -3.04 11.26 8.97
C VAL A 215 -1.85 10.86 9.84
N LEU A 216 -2.10 10.28 11.01
CA LEU A 216 -1.04 9.84 11.93
C LEU A 216 -0.14 8.78 11.30
N LEU A 217 -0.72 7.80 10.61
CA LEU A 217 0.04 6.76 9.91
C LEU A 217 0.95 7.33 8.81
N GLN A 218 0.44 8.26 8.01
CA GLN A 218 1.25 8.94 6.99
C GLN A 218 2.33 9.84 7.61
N PHE A 219 2.03 10.48 8.74
CA PHE A 219 3.02 11.23 9.50
C PHE A 219 4.12 10.30 10.05
N PHE A 220 3.79 9.13 10.58
CA PHE A 220 4.77 8.13 11.03
C PHE A 220 5.65 7.62 9.88
N ALA A 221 5.11 7.48 8.67
CA ALA A 221 5.91 7.15 7.49
C ALA A 221 6.93 8.26 7.16
N TRP A 222 6.61 9.53 7.42
CA TRP A 222 7.54 10.65 7.24
C TRP A 222 8.55 10.84 8.39
N LEU A 223 8.16 10.45 9.62
CA LEU A 223 8.90 10.76 10.85
C LEU A 223 10.39 10.39 10.82
N PRO A 224 10.84 9.21 10.31
CA PRO A 224 12.27 8.88 10.25
C PRO A 224 13.09 9.88 9.45
N PHE A 225 12.52 10.46 8.39
CA PHE A 225 13.20 11.44 7.53
C PHE A 225 13.30 12.80 8.20
N LEU A 226 12.22 13.22 8.89
CA LEU A 226 12.21 14.45 9.67
C LEU A 226 13.28 14.42 10.77
N LEU A 227 13.37 13.32 11.52
CA LEU A 227 14.35 13.16 12.59
C LEU A 227 15.79 13.17 12.06
N HIS A 228 16.04 12.45 10.96
CA HIS A 228 17.35 12.42 10.33
C HIS A 228 17.77 13.80 9.81
N ASP A 229 16.87 14.56 9.19
CA ASP A 229 17.17 15.89 8.66
C ASP A 229 17.50 16.87 9.79
N ARG A 230 16.73 16.85 10.89
CA ARG A 230 17.01 17.67 12.08
C ARG A 230 18.35 17.33 12.72
N TRP A 231 18.66 16.05 12.86
CA TRP A 231 19.94 15.60 13.42
C TRP A 231 21.12 16.14 12.62
N ARG A 232 21.06 16.09 11.29
CA ARG A 232 22.13 16.62 10.42
C ARG A 232 22.27 18.14 10.52
N THR A 233 21.17 18.87 10.62
CA THR A 233 21.24 20.34 10.81
C THR A 233 21.85 20.72 12.17
N HIS A 234 21.58 19.95 13.22
CA HIS A 234 22.20 20.17 14.53
C HIS A 234 23.71 19.97 14.49
N LEU A 235 24.20 18.88 13.87
CA LEU A 235 25.63 18.63 13.73
C LEU A 235 26.35 19.74 12.96
N ALA A 236 25.74 20.24 11.89
CA ALA A 236 26.31 21.32 11.08
C ALA A 236 26.31 22.68 11.80
N ALA A 237 25.42 22.90 12.76
CA ALA A 237 25.39 24.12 13.58
C ALA A 237 26.37 24.08 14.76
N SER A 238 26.85 22.88 15.13
CA SER A 238 27.82 22.66 16.22
C SER A 238 29.28 22.54 15.78
N SER A 239 29.54 22.55 14.47
CA SER A 239 30.87 22.49 13.83
C SER A 239 31.30 23.87 13.34
#